data_AF-A0A935E612-F1
#
_entry.id   AF-A0A935E612-F1
#
_cell.length_a   1.000
_cell.length_b   1.000
_cell.length_c   1.000
_cell.angle_alpha   90.00
_cell.angle_beta   90.00
_cell.angle_gamma   90.00
#
_symmetry.space_group_name_H-M   'P 1'
#
loop_
_entity.id
_entity.type
_entity.pdbx_description
1 polymer ?
#
loop_
_entity_poly.entity_id
_entity_poly.type
_entity_poly.pdbx_seq_one_letter_code
_entity_poly.pdbx_strand_id
1 'polypeptide(L)'
;MKKYILNIILIFFFTCWNQIVNADSGCTAGDKAYELLQYSKAIIEYQKCLKNSKDARIMERLADSYVILDQTVKAEVIYADLLKTSKKYTSIMIKYANCLYVNNKEDAYRRFVDSIQQKFPNQKEIKKLLATANWKNKKENIEIQAVNFNSPQADFCPIIADGKIIFSSCRLTDKKNDPFTGESFSRLYVVDTISNVPIIFAPEISMKFNIGSCIMYDHGKKMMFTANTPSNPIKNTQLLKIYTTELSNGTWTKPVEFVHNKANSNNAHPAINSTMSIMVFASDGLSGNMDLYYCVKDKFNNWKQAVRLKNNVNSSGNEVFPSFINDSTLVFSSDGLSATGKGLDFYQSQFRKGKWSDPVILPAPFNSVADDYGLFTSDGMKSGYFTSNRDQSDGNENIFQFFTKTSPEVQPQDTLETIIATNIKIQGKITSGSHFIPNTKIVFTDSYGDTLSTAISDHNGLFDIELPPVQGLRYTAENLDII
;
A
#
# COMPACT_ATOMS: atom_id res chain seq x y z
N MET A 1 3.62 -8.83 -4.29
CA MET A 1 2.99 -9.10 -2.96
C MET A 1 1.56 -8.59 -2.82
N LYS A 2 1.06 -7.71 -3.69
CA LYS A 2 -0.39 -7.45 -3.76
C LYS A 2 -1.16 -8.68 -4.28
N LYS A 3 -0.56 -9.43 -5.21
CA LYS A 3 -0.90 -10.84 -5.48
C LYS A 3 -1.12 -11.60 -4.16
N TYR A 4 -0.20 -11.51 -3.21
CA TYR A 4 -0.26 -12.19 -1.90
C TYR A 4 -1.09 -11.50 -0.78
N ILE A 5 -1.43 -10.21 -0.89
CA ILE A 5 -2.06 -9.40 0.17
C ILE A 5 -3.54 -9.13 -0.08
N LEU A 6 -3.97 -8.95 -1.34
CA LEU A 6 -5.29 -8.39 -1.67
C LEU A 6 -6.48 -9.36 -1.44
N ASN A 7 -6.25 -10.66 -1.22
CA ASN A 7 -7.31 -11.68 -1.31
C ASN A 7 -7.70 -12.41 -0.02
N ILE A 8 -7.28 -11.92 1.16
CA ILE A 8 -7.76 -12.48 2.44
C ILE A 8 -9.01 -11.72 2.95
N ILE A 9 -9.34 -10.55 2.39
CA ILE A 9 -10.41 -9.67 2.91
C ILE A 9 -11.80 -9.90 2.26
N LEU A 10 -11.89 -10.68 1.18
CA LEU A 10 -13.20 -11.08 0.61
C LEU A 10 -14.02 -12.02 1.52
N ILE A 11 -13.52 -12.33 2.73
CA ILE A 11 -14.13 -13.26 3.68
C ILE A 11 -15.15 -12.61 4.65
N PHE A 12 -15.26 -11.28 4.76
CA PHE A 12 -16.07 -10.66 5.84
C PHE A 12 -17.40 -9.96 5.47
N PHE A 13 -17.91 -10.07 4.23
CA PHE A 13 -19.23 -9.50 3.87
C PHE A 13 -20.32 -10.51 3.46
N PHE A 14 -20.12 -11.81 3.67
CA PHE A 14 -21.19 -12.80 3.48
C PHE A 14 -21.44 -13.61 4.75
N THR A 15 -22.09 -12.99 5.73
CA THR A 15 -22.87 -13.74 6.72
C THR A 15 -24.31 -13.25 6.69
N CYS A 16 -25.21 -14.22 6.49
CA CYS A 16 -26.68 -14.14 6.55
C CYS A 16 -27.42 -13.55 5.33
N TRP A 17 -27.55 -14.36 4.27
CA TRP A 17 -28.86 -14.93 3.93
C TRP A 17 -28.69 -16.22 3.11
N ASN A 18 -28.97 -17.36 3.73
CA ASN A 18 -29.15 -18.62 3.03
C ASN A 18 -30.50 -18.56 2.29
N GLN A 19 -30.46 -18.37 0.98
CA GLN A 19 -31.38 -19.06 0.08
C GLN A 19 -30.52 -19.88 -0.88
N ILE A 20 -30.50 -21.19 -0.66
CA ILE A 20 -29.92 -22.16 -1.58
C ILE A 20 -30.78 -22.12 -2.84
N VAL A 21 -30.35 -21.37 -3.84
CA VAL A 21 -30.67 -21.66 -5.23
C VAL A 21 -29.48 -22.43 -5.76
N ASN A 22 -29.54 -23.76 -5.64
CA ASN A 22 -28.68 -24.67 -6.38
C ASN A 22 -29.05 -24.55 -7.87
N ALA A 23 -28.50 -23.54 -8.54
CA ALA A 23 -28.25 -23.62 -9.97
C ALA A 23 -26.82 -24.14 -10.09
N ASP A 24 -26.68 -25.36 -10.59
CA ASP A 24 -25.40 -26.01 -10.83
C ASP A 24 -24.57 -25.12 -11.78
N SER A 25 -23.71 -24.28 -11.22
CA SER A 25 -22.99 -23.29 -11.99
C SER A 25 -21.91 -24.03 -12.77
N GLY A 26 -22.04 -24.09 -14.09
CA GLY A 26 -21.34 -25.02 -14.99
C GLY A 26 -19.80 -24.95 -15.06
N CYS A 27 -19.11 -24.44 -14.04
CA CYS A 27 -17.65 -24.38 -13.93
C CYS A 27 -17.11 -24.70 -12.52
N THR A 28 -17.54 -25.83 -11.93
CA THR A 28 -17.16 -26.26 -10.57
C THR A 28 -15.65 -26.28 -10.33
N ALA A 29 -14.85 -26.69 -11.32
CA ALA A 29 -13.39 -26.73 -11.21
C ALA A 29 -12.77 -25.33 -11.06
N GLY A 30 -13.29 -24.34 -11.80
CA GLY A 30 -12.88 -22.95 -11.70
C GLY A 30 -13.31 -22.33 -10.37
N ASP A 31 -14.54 -22.61 -9.95
CA ASP A 31 -15.09 -22.12 -8.68
C ASP A 31 -14.31 -22.63 -7.47
N LYS A 32 -13.98 -23.93 -7.45
CA LYS A 32 -13.11 -24.51 -6.44
C LYS A 32 -11.71 -23.89 -6.44
N ALA A 33 -11.13 -23.64 -7.61
CA ALA A 33 -9.81 -23.01 -7.70
C ALA A 33 -9.84 -21.56 -7.18
N TYR A 34 -10.87 -20.80 -7.55
CA TYR A 34 -11.08 -19.42 -7.10
C TYR A 34 -11.26 -19.32 -5.59
N GLU A 35 -12.09 -20.19 -5.00
CA GLU A 35 -12.33 -20.26 -3.54
C GLU A 35 -11.07 -20.68 -2.77
N LEU A 36 -10.21 -21.48 -3.39
CA LEU A 36 -8.90 -21.86 -2.85
C LEU A 36 -7.79 -20.85 -3.17
N LEU A 37 -8.13 -19.68 -3.72
CA LEU A 37 -7.20 -18.61 -4.10
C LEU A 37 -6.15 -19.04 -5.16
N GLN A 38 -6.41 -20.14 -5.87
CA GLN A 38 -5.56 -20.64 -6.95
C GLN A 38 -5.90 -19.91 -8.25
N TYR A 39 -5.74 -18.60 -8.28
CA TYR A 39 -6.27 -17.76 -9.36
C TYR A 39 -5.67 -18.06 -10.73
N SER A 40 -4.39 -18.43 -10.78
CA SER A 40 -3.76 -18.88 -12.03
C SER A 40 -4.48 -20.11 -12.60
N LYS A 41 -4.86 -21.06 -11.73
CA LYS A 41 -5.67 -22.22 -12.10
C LYS A 41 -7.13 -21.86 -12.40
N ALA A 42 -7.72 -20.95 -11.64
CA ALA A 42 -9.10 -20.50 -11.85
C ALA A 42 -9.27 -19.87 -13.23
N ILE A 43 -8.31 -19.04 -13.68
CA ILE A 43 -8.28 -18.47 -15.03
C ILE A 43 -8.34 -19.57 -16.09
N ILE A 44 -7.50 -20.59 -15.98
CA ILE A 44 -7.43 -21.70 -16.95
C ILE A 44 -8.79 -22.42 -17.02
N GLU A 45 -9.39 -22.74 -15.88
CA GLU A 45 -10.67 -23.46 -15.85
C GLU A 45 -11.84 -22.58 -16.35
N TYR A 46 -11.90 -21.30 -15.96
CA TYR A 46 -12.93 -20.38 -16.46
C TYR A 46 -12.82 -20.14 -17.97
N GLN A 47 -11.62 -20.01 -18.51
CA GLN A 47 -11.39 -19.93 -19.95
C GLN A 47 -11.94 -21.17 -20.68
N LYS A 48 -11.76 -22.39 -20.13
CA LYS A 48 -12.34 -23.61 -20.71
C LYS A 48 -13.87 -23.56 -20.71
N CYS A 49 -14.47 -23.17 -19.59
CA CYS A 49 -15.93 -23.09 -19.44
C CYS A 49 -16.57 -22.06 -20.38
N LEU A 50 -15.90 -20.93 -20.63
CA LEU A 50 -16.39 -19.86 -21.51
C LEU A 50 -16.20 -20.12 -23.01
N LYS A 51 -15.57 -21.23 -23.43
CA LYS A 51 -15.43 -21.55 -24.87
C LYS A 51 -16.79 -21.64 -25.58
N ASN A 52 -17.80 -22.16 -24.88
CA ASN A 52 -19.15 -22.38 -25.42
C ASN A 52 -20.24 -21.70 -24.57
N SER A 53 -19.87 -20.74 -23.71
CA SER A 53 -20.78 -20.08 -22.77
C SER A 53 -20.44 -18.59 -22.65
N LYS A 54 -21.46 -17.77 -22.40
CA LYS A 54 -21.32 -16.35 -22.03
C LYS A 54 -21.93 -16.07 -20.66
N ASP A 55 -21.77 -17.03 -19.74
CA ASP A 55 -22.24 -16.90 -18.37
C ASP A 55 -21.54 -15.69 -17.70
N ALA A 56 -22.35 -14.69 -17.32
CA ALA A 56 -21.87 -13.43 -16.79
C ALA A 56 -21.10 -13.59 -15.46
N ARG A 57 -21.50 -14.54 -14.62
CA ARG A 57 -20.85 -14.82 -13.34
C ARG A 57 -19.46 -15.41 -13.57
N ILE A 58 -19.32 -16.35 -14.51
CA ILE A 58 -18.02 -16.93 -14.86
C ILE A 58 -17.10 -15.87 -15.47
N MET A 59 -17.63 -15.03 -16.37
CA MET A 59 -16.89 -13.90 -16.94
C MET A 59 -16.41 -12.93 -15.85
N GLU A 60 -17.26 -12.56 -14.89
CA GLU A 60 -16.88 -11.68 -13.80
C GLU A 60 -15.77 -12.33 -12.94
N ARG A 61 -15.90 -13.61 -12.55
CA ARG A 61 -14.84 -14.30 -11.78
C ARG A 61 -13.52 -14.41 -12.55
N LEU A 62 -13.57 -14.62 -13.87
CA LEU A 62 -12.38 -14.59 -14.72
C LEU A 62 -11.73 -13.20 -14.74
N ALA A 63 -12.51 -12.13 -14.93
CA ALA A 63 -12.01 -10.76 -14.91
C ALA A 63 -11.43 -10.38 -13.55
N ASP A 64 -12.11 -10.75 -12.45
CA ASP A 64 -11.62 -10.55 -11.09
C ASP A 64 -10.29 -11.28 -10.88
N SER A 65 -10.17 -12.52 -11.38
CA SER A 65 -8.92 -13.29 -11.30
C SER A 65 -7.78 -12.65 -12.09
N TYR A 66 -8.09 -12.01 -13.24
CA TYR A 66 -7.11 -11.20 -13.97
C TYR A 66 -6.70 -9.95 -13.20
N VAL A 67 -7.62 -9.20 -12.60
CA VAL A 67 -7.28 -8.04 -11.75
C VAL A 67 -6.38 -8.47 -10.59
N ILE A 68 -6.69 -9.59 -9.96
CA ILE A 68 -5.91 -10.14 -8.84
C ILE A 68 -4.46 -10.48 -9.22
N LEU A 69 -4.24 -10.91 -10.47
CA LEU A 69 -2.92 -11.23 -10.99
C LEU A 69 -2.33 -10.08 -11.83
N ASP A 70 -2.81 -8.85 -11.63
CA ASP A 70 -2.37 -7.62 -12.32
C ASP A 70 -2.46 -7.67 -13.87
N GLN A 71 -3.29 -8.59 -14.40
CA GLN A 71 -3.60 -8.70 -15.83
C GLN A 71 -4.76 -7.77 -16.22
N THR A 72 -4.69 -6.50 -15.83
CA THR A 72 -5.78 -5.52 -15.90
C THR A 72 -6.26 -5.20 -17.31
N VAL A 73 -5.39 -5.32 -18.33
CA VAL A 73 -5.78 -5.17 -19.75
C VAL A 73 -6.74 -6.28 -20.17
N LYS A 74 -6.54 -7.52 -19.71
CA LYS A 74 -7.45 -8.65 -20.00
C LYS A 74 -8.77 -8.49 -19.24
N ALA A 75 -8.70 -8.06 -17.99
CA ALA A 75 -9.90 -7.79 -17.18
C ALA A 75 -10.76 -6.67 -17.79
N GLU A 76 -10.14 -5.59 -18.29
CA GLU A 76 -10.82 -4.46 -18.93
C GLU A 76 -11.75 -4.92 -20.05
N VAL A 77 -11.25 -5.80 -20.92
CA VAL A 77 -12.01 -6.32 -22.08
C VAL A 77 -13.26 -7.08 -21.62
N ILE A 78 -13.14 -7.90 -20.57
CA ILE A 78 -14.24 -8.72 -20.07
C ILE A 78 -15.28 -7.86 -19.35
N TYR A 79 -14.85 -6.93 -18.49
CA TYR A 79 -15.79 -6.01 -17.83
C TYR A 79 -16.50 -5.11 -18.84
N ALA A 80 -15.82 -4.65 -19.89
CA ALA A 80 -16.45 -3.90 -20.97
C ALA A 80 -17.56 -4.72 -21.65
N ASP A 81 -17.34 -6.02 -21.88
CA ASP A 81 -18.35 -6.91 -22.47
C ASP A 81 -19.56 -7.12 -21.54
N LEU A 82 -19.31 -7.34 -20.25
CA LEU A 82 -20.36 -7.46 -19.22
C LEU A 82 -21.24 -6.21 -19.10
N LEU A 83 -20.69 -5.03 -19.40
CA LEU A 83 -21.44 -3.77 -19.33
C LEU A 83 -22.37 -3.53 -20.52
N LYS A 84 -22.17 -4.20 -21.67
CA LYS A 84 -22.99 -3.99 -22.89
C LYS A 84 -24.48 -4.27 -22.66
N THR A 85 -24.80 -5.21 -21.77
CA THR A 85 -26.18 -5.62 -21.48
C THR A 85 -26.71 -5.00 -20.18
N SER A 86 -25.87 -4.28 -19.42
CA SER A 86 -26.24 -3.74 -18.12
C SER A 86 -27.00 -2.42 -18.23
N LYS A 87 -28.27 -2.43 -17.79
CA LYS A 87 -29.11 -1.21 -17.74
C LYS A 87 -29.11 -0.54 -16.36
N LYS A 88 -28.79 -1.28 -15.29
CA LYS A 88 -28.77 -0.81 -13.89
C LYS A 88 -27.34 -0.58 -13.42
N TYR A 89 -27.18 0.16 -12.33
CA TYR A 89 -25.89 0.28 -11.65
C TYR A 89 -25.42 -1.10 -11.18
N THR A 90 -24.14 -1.40 -11.41
CA THR A 90 -23.50 -2.64 -10.95
C THR A 90 -22.08 -2.33 -10.47
N SER A 91 -21.54 -3.16 -9.57
CA SER A 91 -20.14 -3.11 -9.14
C SER A 91 -19.17 -3.21 -10.32
N ILE A 92 -19.57 -3.86 -11.42
CA ILE A 92 -18.79 -3.99 -12.67
C ILE A 92 -18.45 -2.62 -13.27
N MET A 93 -19.32 -1.60 -13.13
CA MET A 93 -19.00 -0.24 -13.61
C MET A 93 -17.78 0.32 -12.90
N ILE A 94 -17.73 0.15 -11.57
CA ILE A 94 -16.57 0.56 -10.77
C ILE A 94 -15.36 -0.26 -11.20
N LYS A 95 -15.47 -1.60 -11.29
CA LYS A 95 -14.37 -2.49 -11.74
C LYS A 95 -13.84 -2.14 -13.14
N TYR A 96 -14.69 -1.68 -14.05
CA TYR A 96 -14.28 -1.25 -15.40
C TYR A 96 -13.58 0.12 -15.40
N ALA A 97 -14.18 1.14 -14.77
CA ALA A 97 -13.51 2.42 -14.53
C ALA A 97 -12.15 2.18 -13.89
N ASN A 98 -12.12 1.18 -13.02
CA ASN A 98 -10.93 0.80 -12.33
C ASN A 98 -9.81 0.31 -13.26
N CYS A 99 -10.10 -0.60 -14.17
CA CYS A 99 -9.15 -1.02 -15.19
C CYS A 99 -8.72 0.13 -16.10
N LEU A 100 -9.64 1.02 -16.50
CA LEU A 100 -9.30 2.18 -17.34
C LEU A 100 -8.26 3.09 -16.68
N TYR A 101 -8.41 3.36 -15.38
CA TYR A 101 -7.47 4.19 -14.63
C TYR A 101 -6.08 3.54 -14.55
N VAL A 102 -6.02 2.26 -14.14
CA VAL A 102 -4.75 1.53 -13.99
C VAL A 102 -4.07 1.36 -15.33
N ASN A 103 -4.80 1.09 -16.41
CA ASN A 103 -4.26 0.97 -17.77
C ASN A 103 -3.89 2.32 -18.40
N ASN A 104 -3.84 3.40 -17.61
CA ASN A 104 -3.47 4.76 -18.00
C ASN A 104 -4.34 5.33 -19.15
N LYS A 105 -5.61 4.88 -19.26
CA LYS A 105 -6.57 5.35 -20.28
C LYS A 105 -7.37 6.53 -19.75
N GLU A 106 -6.68 7.63 -19.43
CA GLU A 106 -7.25 8.76 -18.70
C GLU A 106 -8.49 9.38 -19.39
N ASP A 107 -8.45 9.58 -20.70
CA ASP A 107 -9.59 10.13 -21.45
C ASP A 107 -10.81 9.18 -21.48
N ALA A 108 -10.58 7.87 -21.53
CA ALA A 108 -11.64 6.88 -21.45
C ALA A 108 -12.21 6.81 -20.03
N TYR A 109 -11.35 6.85 -19.02
CA TYR A 109 -11.72 6.90 -17.61
C TYR A 109 -12.63 8.09 -17.31
N ARG A 110 -12.20 9.31 -17.66
CA ARG A 110 -12.96 10.54 -17.41
C ARG A 110 -14.33 10.47 -18.06
N ARG A 111 -14.40 10.17 -19.36
CA ARG A 111 -15.67 10.04 -20.09
C ARG A 111 -16.59 8.99 -19.49
N PHE A 112 -16.04 7.84 -19.08
CA PHE A 112 -16.83 6.78 -18.48
C PHE A 112 -17.36 7.16 -17.10
N VAL A 113 -16.51 7.73 -16.23
CA VAL A 113 -16.89 8.19 -14.88
C VAL A 113 -17.94 9.29 -14.95
N ASP A 114 -17.79 10.27 -15.84
CA ASP A 114 -18.77 11.33 -16.04
C ASP A 114 -20.13 10.77 -16.48
N SER A 115 -20.11 9.80 -17.40
CA SER A 115 -21.32 9.12 -17.89
C SER A 115 -22.07 8.37 -16.78
N ILE A 116 -21.35 7.58 -15.96
CA ILE A 116 -22.00 6.85 -14.85
C ILE A 116 -22.43 7.79 -13.72
N GLN A 117 -21.72 8.91 -13.49
CA GLN A 117 -22.12 9.93 -12.52
C GLN A 117 -23.42 10.64 -12.95
N GLN A 118 -23.54 10.97 -14.25
CA GLN A 118 -24.76 11.56 -14.78
C GLN A 118 -25.95 10.59 -14.65
N LYS A 119 -25.74 9.31 -14.93
CA LYS A 119 -26.79 8.28 -14.89
C LYS A 119 -27.15 7.84 -13.47
N PHE A 120 -26.20 7.86 -12.54
CA PHE A 120 -26.36 7.33 -11.18
C PHE A 120 -25.78 8.27 -10.10
N PRO A 121 -26.29 9.51 -9.96
CA PRO A 121 -25.62 10.57 -9.18
C PRO A 121 -25.52 10.33 -7.67
N ASN A 122 -26.32 9.41 -7.14
CA ASN A 122 -26.41 9.12 -5.70
C ASN A 122 -25.48 7.99 -5.23
N GLN A 123 -24.70 7.37 -6.12
CA GLN A 123 -23.80 6.27 -5.75
C GLN A 123 -22.53 6.81 -5.09
N LYS A 124 -22.23 6.34 -3.87
CA LYS A 124 -21.09 6.81 -3.08
C LYS A 124 -19.77 6.43 -3.73
N GLU A 125 -19.71 5.26 -4.36
CA GLU A 125 -18.52 4.71 -5.01
C GLU A 125 -18.12 5.55 -6.23
N ILE A 126 -19.08 6.10 -6.97
CA ILE A 126 -18.80 6.98 -8.12
C ILE A 126 -18.21 8.32 -7.64
N LYS A 127 -18.72 8.87 -6.54
CA LYS A 127 -18.15 10.10 -5.94
C LYS A 127 -16.68 9.92 -5.52
N LYS A 128 -16.31 8.73 -5.05
CA LYS A 128 -14.90 8.41 -4.75
C LYS A 128 -14.03 8.47 -6.01
N LEU A 129 -14.50 7.90 -7.13
CA LEU A 129 -13.77 7.93 -8.42
C LEU A 129 -13.48 9.35 -8.94
N LEU A 130 -14.32 10.34 -8.61
CA LEU A 130 -14.13 11.73 -9.01
C LEU A 130 -13.08 12.47 -8.15
N ALA A 131 -12.94 12.11 -6.88
CA ALA A 131 -11.92 12.69 -5.98
C ALA A 131 -10.48 12.28 -6.36
N THR A 132 -10.33 11.19 -7.11
CA THR A 132 -9.09 10.55 -7.58
C THR A 132 -8.17 11.45 -8.43
N ALA A 133 -8.68 12.48 -9.11
CA ALA A 133 -7.97 13.12 -10.22
C ALA A 133 -6.88 14.15 -9.85
N ASN A 134 -6.65 14.47 -8.57
CA ASN A 134 -5.92 15.69 -8.18
C ASN A 134 -4.48 15.50 -7.63
N TRP A 135 -4.00 14.27 -7.41
CA TRP A 135 -2.68 14.04 -6.77
C TRP A 135 -1.48 14.20 -7.72
N LYS A 136 -1.68 14.11 -9.05
CA LYS A 136 -0.61 14.23 -10.07
C LYS A 136 0.02 15.64 -10.18
N ASN A 137 -0.51 16.63 -9.46
CA ASN A 137 -0.16 18.05 -9.65
C ASN A 137 1.08 18.52 -8.87
N LYS A 138 1.59 17.73 -7.91
CA LYS A 138 2.84 18.03 -7.19
C LYS A 138 3.92 17.06 -7.65
N LYS A 139 4.96 17.57 -8.32
CA LYS A 139 6.10 16.80 -8.83
C LYS A 139 7.35 17.13 -8.01
N GLU A 140 7.95 16.11 -7.42
CA GLU A 140 9.27 16.20 -6.83
C GLU A 140 10.35 16.17 -7.90
N ASN A 141 11.52 16.74 -7.58
CA ASN A 141 12.70 16.72 -8.44
C ASN A 141 13.44 15.37 -8.35
N ILE A 142 12.71 14.28 -8.60
CA ILE A 142 13.18 12.90 -8.48
C ILE A 142 13.15 12.25 -9.85
N GLU A 143 14.19 11.48 -10.15
CA GLU A 143 14.24 10.57 -11.28
C GLU A 143 14.00 9.14 -10.81
N ILE A 144 13.26 8.37 -11.62
CA ILE A 144 12.92 6.99 -11.32
C ILE A 144 13.22 6.16 -12.56
N GLN A 145 13.92 5.04 -12.37
CA GLN A 145 14.24 4.09 -13.42
C GLN A 145 14.15 2.65 -12.91
N ALA A 146 13.71 1.73 -13.77
CA ALA A 146 13.77 0.30 -13.47
C ALA A 146 15.24 -0.15 -13.38
N VAL A 147 15.56 -1.02 -12.43
CA VAL A 147 16.90 -1.59 -12.32
C VAL A 147 17.13 -2.63 -13.42
N ASN A 148 18.37 -2.76 -13.89
CA ASN A 148 18.75 -3.66 -14.98
C ASN A 148 18.75 -5.15 -14.59
N PHE A 149 18.69 -5.46 -13.29
CA PHE A 149 18.73 -6.83 -12.77
C PHE A 149 17.35 -7.42 -12.47
N ASN A 150 16.26 -6.69 -12.78
CA ASN A 150 14.91 -7.24 -12.73
C ASN A 150 14.81 -8.50 -13.62
N SER A 151 14.13 -9.51 -13.11
CA SER A 151 13.81 -10.72 -13.85
C SER A 151 12.47 -10.56 -14.60
N PRO A 152 12.15 -11.46 -15.56
CA PRO A 152 10.81 -11.51 -16.15
C PRO A 152 9.72 -12.07 -15.20
N GLN A 153 10.05 -12.30 -13.92
CA GLN A 153 9.14 -12.70 -12.85
C GLN A 153 9.09 -11.59 -11.79
N ALA A 154 8.24 -11.74 -10.76
CA ALA A 154 8.15 -10.75 -9.70
C ALA A 154 9.46 -10.61 -8.89
N ASP A 155 10.00 -9.40 -8.86
CA ASP A 155 11.16 -8.95 -8.07
C ASP A 155 10.73 -7.77 -7.18
N PHE A 156 10.92 -7.86 -5.86
CA PHE A 156 10.27 -6.94 -4.93
C PHE A 156 10.95 -6.79 -3.56
N CYS A 157 10.53 -5.76 -2.83
CA CYS A 157 10.99 -5.36 -1.50
C CYS A 157 12.51 -5.29 -1.35
N PRO A 158 13.18 -4.43 -2.15
CA PRO A 158 14.60 -4.23 -2.06
C PRO A 158 14.98 -3.54 -0.74
N ILE A 159 16.12 -3.94 -0.17
CA ILE A 159 16.82 -3.23 0.89
C ILE A 159 18.30 -3.10 0.53
N ILE A 160 18.98 -2.12 1.11
CA ILE A 160 20.44 -2.03 1.01
C ILE A 160 21.07 -2.50 2.32
N ALA A 161 22.02 -3.42 2.22
CA ALA A 161 22.83 -3.88 3.33
C ALA A 161 24.26 -4.12 2.85
N ASP A 162 25.25 -3.58 3.58
CA ASP A 162 26.69 -3.70 3.26
C ASP A 162 27.04 -3.37 1.79
N GLY A 163 26.44 -2.30 1.27
CA GLY A 163 26.64 -1.83 -0.11
C GLY A 163 26.02 -2.70 -1.19
N LYS A 164 25.25 -3.74 -0.82
CA LYS A 164 24.55 -4.64 -1.74
C LYS A 164 23.06 -4.47 -1.62
N ILE A 165 22.33 -4.84 -2.68
CA ILE A 165 20.87 -4.84 -2.68
C ILE A 165 20.39 -6.26 -2.41
N ILE A 166 19.63 -6.44 -1.34
CA ILE A 166 18.93 -7.69 -1.03
C ILE A 166 17.46 -7.50 -1.39
N PHE A 167 16.85 -8.47 -2.06
CA PHE A 167 15.46 -8.38 -2.50
C PHE A 167 14.82 -9.77 -2.59
N SER A 168 13.50 -9.82 -2.59
CA SER A 168 12.75 -11.05 -2.84
C SER A 168 12.50 -11.22 -4.33
N SER A 169 12.60 -12.44 -4.85
CA SER A 169 12.43 -12.70 -6.27
C SER A 169 11.91 -14.10 -6.57
N CYS A 170 11.05 -14.20 -7.59
CA CYS A 170 10.46 -15.44 -8.11
C CYS A 170 11.29 -16.09 -9.24
N ARG A 171 12.50 -15.60 -9.53
CA ARG A 171 13.32 -16.05 -10.68
C ARG A 171 13.82 -17.50 -10.65
N LEU A 172 13.81 -18.18 -9.50
CA LEU A 172 14.34 -19.55 -9.36
C LEU A 172 13.36 -20.57 -9.94
N THR A 173 13.67 -21.19 -11.06
CA THR A 173 12.76 -22.14 -11.74
C THR A 173 12.96 -23.60 -11.28
N ASP A 174 12.53 -23.92 -10.06
CA ASP A 174 12.20 -25.31 -9.73
C ASP A 174 10.73 -25.56 -10.07
N LYS A 175 10.41 -26.72 -10.68
CA LYS A 175 9.08 -27.09 -11.24
C LYS A 175 7.89 -27.08 -10.27
N LYS A 176 8.04 -26.59 -9.04
CA LYS A 176 6.98 -26.40 -8.05
C LYS A 176 6.58 -24.92 -8.03
N ASN A 177 5.59 -24.61 -8.85
CA ASN A 177 5.02 -23.28 -8.89
C ASN A 177 4.09 -23.08 -7.69
N ASP A 178 4.08 -21.87 -7.17
CA ASP A 178 3.08 -21.35 -6.28
C ASP A 178 1.70 -21.45 -6.95
N PRO A 179 0.74 -22.23 -6.42
CA PRO A 179 -0.58 -22.37 -7.02
C PRO A 179 -1.36 -21.04 -7.12
N PHE A 180 -0.97 -20.05 -6.31
CA PHE A 180 -1.56 -18.72 -6.33
C PHE A 180 -1.21 -17.97 -7.62
N THR A 181 0.08 -17.71 -7.84
CA THR A 181 0.59 -16.90 -8.96
C THR A 181 0.85 -17.73 -10.21
N GLY A 182 1.21 -19.01 -10.05
CA GLY A 182 1.79 -19.83 -11.10
C GLY A 182 3.28 -19.59 -11.31
N GLU A 183 3.91 -18.68 -10.55
CA GLU A 183 5.35 -18.45 -10.53
C GLU A 183 6.04 -19.37 -9.51
N SER A 184 7.37 -19.39 -9.50
CA SER A 184 8.12 -20.10 -8.45
C SER A 184 7.93 -19.46 -7.07
N PHE A 185 8.12 -20.24 -6.01
CA PHE A 185 8.17 -19.67 -4.68
C PHE A 185 9.33 -18.68 -4.54
N SER A 186 9.06 -17.48 -4.03
CA SER A 186 10.05 -16.41 -3.91
C SER A 186 11.14 -16.75 -2.90
N ARG A 187 12.37 -16.33 -3.20
CA ARG A 187 13.55 -16.42 -2.32
C ARG A 187 14.22 -15.06 -2.19
N LEU A 188 15.10 -14.93 -1.21
CA LEU A 188 15.96 -13.75 -1.13
C LEU A 188 17.11 -13.89 -2.12
N TYR A 189 17.41 -12.80 -2.80
CA TYR A 189 18.55 -12.63 -3.68
C TYR A 189 19.36 -11.44 -3.21
N VAL A 190 20.64 -11.45 -3.54
CA VAL A 190 21.54 -10.32 -3.35
C VAL A 190 22.20 -10.00 -4.68
N VAL A 191 22.35 -8.71 -4.96
CA VAL A 191 23.07 -8.22 -6.13
C VAL A 191 24.05 -7.12 -5.71
N ASP A 192 25.23 -7.18 -6.31
CA ASP A 192 26.21 -6.11 -6.27
C ASP A 192 25.91 -5.16 -7.44
N THR A 193 25.78 -3.86 -7.18
CA THR A 193 25.42 -2.88 -8.20
C THR A 193 26.46 -2.74 -9.32
N ILE A 194 27.70 -3.22 -9.09
CA ILE A 194 28.76 -3.28 -10.10
C ILE A 194 28.55 -4.48 -11.02
N SER A 195 28.30 -5.67 -10.45
CA SER A 195 28.15 -6.89 -11.25
C SER A 195 26.78 -6.96 -11.94
N ASN A 196 25.74 -6.43 -11.29
CA ASN A 196 24.33 -6.58 -11.69
C ASN A 196 23.90 -8.03 -11.94
N VAL A 197 24.56 -9.00 -11.29
CA VAL A 197 24.21 -10.41 -11.35
C VAL A 197 23.62 -10.84 -10.00
N PRO A 198 22.30 -11.05 -9.89
CA PRO A 198 21.69 -11.51 -8.65
C PRO A 198 21.97 -12.99 -8.39
N ILE A 199 22.32 -13.29 -7.14
CA ILE A 199 22.53 -14.65 -6.63
C ILE A 199 21.65 -14.90 -5.41
N ILE A 200 21.38 -16.16 -5.08
CA ILE A 200 20.59 -16.51 -3.88
C ILE A 200 21.28 -15.95 -2.64
N PHE A 201 20.52 -15.26 -1.79
CA PHE A 201 20.96 -14.80 -0.49
C PHE A 201 20.50 -15.76 0.61
N ALA A 202 21.41 -16.07 1.56
CA ALA A 202 21.13 -16.92 2.71
C ALA A 202 20.44 -18.26 2.36
N PRO A 203 21.00 -19.10 1.46
CA PRO A 203 20.39 -20.36 1.05
C PRO A 203 20.03 -21.31 2.21
N GLU A 204 20.70 -21.18 3.35
CA GLU A 204 20.50 -21.95 4.58
C GLU A 204 19.18 -21.66 5.30
N ILE A 205 18.54 -20.49 5.08
CA ILE A 205 17.21 -20.18 5.64
C ILE A 205 16.07 -20.77 4.81
N SER A 206 16.39 -21.72 3.92
CA SER A 206 15.46 -22.31 2.95
C SER A 206 14.11 -22.69 3.57
N MET A 207 13.07 -22.04 3.07
CA MET A 207 11.68 -22.27 3.43
C MET A 207 11.00 -23.10 2.33
N LYS A 208 9.96 -23.85 2.69
CA LYS A 208 9.19 -24.62 1.71
C LYS A 208 8.37 -23.72 0.76
N PHE A 209 7.98 -22.54 1.22
CA PHE A 209 7.09 -21.59 0.53
C PHE A 209 7.77 -20.24 0.32
N ASN A 210 7.01 -19.19 -0.01
CA ASN A 210 7.53 -17.85 -0.30
C ASN A 210 8.27 -17.23 0.89
N ILE A 211 9.38 -16.57 0.57
CA ILE A 211 10.04 -15.58 1.44
C ILE A 211 9.80 -14.19 0.82
N GLY A 212 9.16 -13.31 1.59
CA GLY A 212 8.85 -11.94 1.20
C GLY A 212 9.83 -10.93 1.79
N SER A 213 9.33 -9.71 2.04
CA SER A 213 10.13 -8.57 2.50
C SER A 213 11.03 -8.94 3.69
N CYS A 214 12.26 -8.46 3.66
CA CYS A 214 13.21 -8.58 4.77
C CYS A 214 13.74 -7.22 5.20
N ILE A 215 14.32 -7.18 6.39
CA ILE A 215 15.14 -6.09 6.90
C ILE A 215 16.41 -6.66 7.53
N MET A 216 17.49 -5.92 7.41
CA MET A 216 18.74 -6.18 8.10
C MET A 216 18.88 -5.17 9.24
N TYR A 217 19.32 -5.64 10.41
CA TYR A 217 19.52 -4.81 11.59
C TYR A 217 20.73 -5.31 12.38
N ASP A 218 21.09 -4.59 13.43
CA ASP A 218 22.27 -4.91 14.25
C ASP A 218 23.55 -5.03 13.42
N HIS A 219 23.81 -4.00 12.59
CA HIS A 219 24.95 -3.94 11.68
C HIS A 219 25.05 -5.14 10.72
N GLY A 220 23.90 -5.57 10.18
CA GLY A 220 23.84 -6.69 9.24
C GLY A 220 23.98 -8.08 9.88
N LYS A 221 24.07 -8.17 11.21
CA LYS A 221 24.19 -9.46 11.91
C LYS A 221 22.86 -10.14 12.17
N LYS A 222 21.75 -9.43 12.03
CA LYS A 222 20.42 -9.99 12.23
C LYS A 222 19.50 -9.62 11.07
N MET A 223 18.60 -10.53 10.76
CA MET A 223 17.59 -10.36 9.72
C MET A 223 16.21 -10.67 10.29
N MET A 224 15.22 -9.87 9.90
CA MET A 224 13.81 -10.25 10.00
C MET A 224 13.25 -10.37 8.60
N PHE A 225 12.36 -11.33 8.37
CA PHE A 225 11.70 -11.48 7.07
C PHE A 225 10.31 -12.08 7.21
N THR A 226 9.47 -11.84 6.21
CA THR A 226 8.14 -12.47 6.14
C THR A 226 8.23 -13.77 5.35
N ALA A 227 7.57 -14.84 5.80
CA ALA A 227 7.43 -16.05 5.01
C ALA A 227 6.06 -16.71 5.20
N ASN A 228 5.67 -17.51 4.21
CA ASN A 228 4.45 -18.33 4.26
C ASN A 228 4.64 -19.54 5.19
N THR A 229 3.67 -19.79 6.05
CA THR A 229 3.58 -21.03 6.83
C THR A 229 3.15 -22.20 5.94
N PRO A 230 3.41 -23.44 6.37
CA PRO A 230 2.67 -24.59 5.87
C PRO A 230 1.16 -24.35 5.91
N SER A 231 0.45 -24.89 4.91
CA SER A 231 -1.00 -24.79 4.84
C SER A 231 -1.62 -25.48 6.04
N ASN A 232 -2.56 -24.80 6.70
CA ASN A 232 -3.36 -25.41 7.74
C ASN A 232 -4.21 -26.52 7.11
N PRO A 233 -4.09 -27.79 7.53
CA PRO A 233 -4.76 -28.90 6.87
C PRO A 233 -6.29 -28.85 6.96
N ILE A 234 -6.85 -28.11 7.93
CA ILE A 234 -8.30 -27.98 8.14
C ILE A 234 -8.88 -26.81 7.34
N LYS A 235 -8.19 -25.67 7.32
CA LYS A 235 -8.66 -24.45 6.64
C LYS A 235 -8.15 -24.32 5.20
N ASN A 236 -7.15 -25.12 4.83
CA ASN A 236 -6.38 -25.03 3.58
C ASN A 236 -5.85 -23.61 3.29
N THR A 237 -5.50 -22.87 4.35
CA THR A 237 -4.95 -21.52 4.28
C THR A 237 -3.49 -21.51 4.72
N GLN A 238 -2.64 -20.77 4.01
CA GLN A 238 -1.30 -20.40 4.48
C GLN A 238 -1.36 -19.03 5.14
N LEU A 239 -0.62 -18.85 6.24
CA LEU A 239 -0.49 -17.55 6.90
C LEU A 239 0.88 -16.95 6.60
N LEU A 240 0.98 -15.63 6.67
CA LEU A 240 2.24 -14.91 6.74
C LEU A 240 2.70 -14.81 8.19
N LYS A 241 3.97 -15.12 8.43
CA LYS A 241 4.64 -14.93 9.72
C LYS A 241 5.93 -14.18 9.53
N ILE A 242 6.29 -13.39 10.54
CA ILE A 242 7.60 -12.75 10.63
C ILE A 242 8.54 -13.74 11.30
N TYR A 243 9.69 -13.98 10.68
CA TYR A 243 10.76 -14.80 11.22
C TYR A 243 11.98 -13.93 11.50
N THR A 244 12.77 -14.32 12.48
CA THR A 244 14.06 -13.72 12.82
C THR A 244 15.16 -14.76 12.67
N THR A 245 16.32 -14.34 12.16
CA THR A 245 17.53 -15.15 12.09
C THR A 245 18.75 -14.27 12.36
N GLU A 246 19.81 -14.89 12.88
CA GLU A 246 21.08 -14.26 13.19
C GLU A 246 22.20 -14.86 12.36
N LEU A 247 23.17 -14.04 11.99
CA LEU A 247 24.41 -14.46 11.33
C LEU A 247 25.40 -14.91 12.41
N SER A 248 25.72 -16.20 12.44
CA SER A 248 26.64 -16.81 13.39
C SER A 248 27.69 -17.61 12.64
N ASN A 249 28.98 -17.30 12.87
CA ASN A 249 30.11 -17.98 12.23
C ASN A 249 30.04 -17.99 10.69
N GLY A 250 29.53 -16.90 10.09
CA GLY A 250 29.42 -16.75 8.62
C GLY A 250 28.18 -17.39 7.99
N THR A 251 27.30 -17.99 8.80
CA THR A 251 26.08 -18.66 8.32
C THR A 251 24.85 -18.16 9.07
N TRP A 252 23.72 -18.00 8.38
CA TRP A 252 22.45 -17.67 8.99
C TRP A 252 21.89 -18.85 9.78
N THR A 253 21.52 -18.60 11.02
CA THR A 253 20.87 -19.58 11.90
C THR A 253 19.49 -19.99 11.39
N LYS A 254 18.98 -21.11 11.91
CA LYS A 254 17.61 -21.54 11.63
C LYS A 254 16.61 -20.44 12.02
N PRO A 255 15.72 -20.01 11.11
CA PRO A 255 14.74 -18.97 11.42
C PRO A 255 13.82 -19.37 12.57
N VAL A 256 13.54 -18.43 13.48
CA VAL A 256 12.58 -18.56 14.58
C VAL A 256 11.46 -17.54 14.42
N GLU A 257 10.25 -17.87 14.85
CA GLU A 257 9.13 -16.95 14.75
C GLU A 257 9.31 -15.72 15.65
N PHE A 258 8.93 -14.55 15.12
CA PHE A 258 8.87 -13.33 15.89
C PHE A 258 7.86 -13.44 17.03
N VAL A 259 8.26 -13.00 18.22
CA VAL A 259 7.51 -13.17 19.47
C VAL A 259 6.09 -12.58 19.44
N HIS A 260 5.84 -11.54 18.63
CA HIS A 260 4.51 -10.92 18.50
C HIS A 260 3.73 -11.34 17.25
N ASN A 261 4.13 -12.43 16.59
CA ASN A 261 3.28 -13.07 15.60
C ASN A 261 1.95 -13.50 16.25
N LYS A 262 0.84 -12.91 15.82
CA LYS A 262 -0.49 -13.37 16.24
C LYS A 262 -0.81 -14.73 15.63
N ALA A 263 -1.21 -15.71 16.44
CA ALA A 263 -1.31 -17.13 16.04
C ALA A 263 -2.16 -17.37 14.78
N ASN A 264 -3.35 -16.80 14.70
CA ASN A 264 -4.33 -17.04 13.62
C ASN A 264 -4.46 -15.86 12.65
N SER A 265 -3.37 -15.12 12.47
CA SER A 265 -3.33 -13.89 11.71
C SER A 265 -2.12 -13.88 10.79
N ASN A 266 -2.24 -13.11 9.71
CA ASN A 266 -1.10 -12.69 8.91
C ASN A 266 -0.30 -11.65 9.70
N ASN A 267 1.02 -11.81 9.71
CA ASN A 267 1.96 -10.88 10.28
C ASN A 267 3.10 -10.75 9.27
N ALA A 268 3.35 -9.54 8.79
CA ALA A 268 4.21 -9.31 7.64
C ALA A 268 4.91 -7.96 7.70
N HIS A 269 5.88 -7.79 6.81
CA HIS A 269 6.55 -6.54 6.51
C HIS A 269 7.16 -5.86 7.75
N PRO A 270 8.13 -6.51 8.43
CA PRO A 270 8.80 -5.91 9.56
C PRO A 270 9.61 -4.68 9.12
N ALA A 271 9.60 -3.63 9.95
CA ALA A 271 10.44 -2.44 9.83
C ALA A 271 10.98 -2.07 11.21
N ILE A 272 12.25 -1.69 11.30
CA ILE A 272 12.91 -1.26 12.55
C ILE A 272 13.60 0.07 12.27
N ASN A 273 13.47 1.03 13.20
CA ASN A 273 14.15 2.32 13.06
C ASN A 273 15.68 2.19 13.31
N SER A 274 16.47 3.18 12.90
CA SER A 274 17.94 3.12 12.99
C SER A 274 18.47 2.94 14.43
N THR A 275 17.78 3.51 15.43
CA THR A 275 18.07 3.33 16.86
C THR A 275 17.63 1.97 17.42
N MET A 276 16.99 1.12 16.63
CA MET A 276 16.46 -0.19 17.00
C MET A 276 15.51 -0.18 18.20
N SER A 277 14.86 0.96 18.47
CA SER A 277 13.99 1.18 19.62
C SER A 277 12.52 0.98 19.29
N ILE A 278 12.13 1.13 18.02
CA ILE A 278 10.77 1.00 17.52
C ILE A 278 10.78 0.00 16.36
N MET A 279 9.85 -0.95 16.41
CA MET A 279 9.53 -1.84 15.31
C MET A 279 8.08 -1.62 14.89
N VAL A 280 7.83 -1.61 13.60
CA VAL A 280 6.50 -1.55 12.99
C VAL A 280 6.33 -2.77 12.08
N PHE A 281 5.13 -3.34 12.04
CA PHE A 281 4.79 -4.44 11.14
C PHE A 281 3.31 -4.42 10.81
N ALA A 282 2.90 -5.12 9.74
CA ALA A 282 1.51 -5.22 9.32
C ALA A 282 0.85 -6.52 9.81
N SER A 283 -0.40 -6.48 10.24
CA SER A 283 -1.16 -7.66 10.65
C SER A 283 -2.68 -7.49 10.49
N ASP A 284 -3.38 -8.58 10.16
CA ASP A 284 -4.85 -8.62 10.05
C ASP A 284 -5.59 -8.93 11.37
N GLY A 285 -4.85 -9.11 12.47
CA GLY A 285 -5.37 -9.77 13.66
C GLY A 285 -6.37 -9.03 14.55
N LEU A 286 -7.05 -7.98 14.08
CA LEU A 286 -8.17 -7.34 14.79
C LEU A 286 -9.30 -6.91 13.85
N SER A 287 -8.96 -6.31 12.71
CA SER A 287 -9.91 -5.65 11.81
C SER A 287 -10.29 -6.47 10.57
N GLY A 288 -9.56 -7.56 10.30
CA GLY A 288 -9.67 -8.33 9.05
C GLY A 288 -8.85 -7.76 7.89
N ASN A 289 -8.47 -6.48 7.93
CA ASN A 289 -7.53 -5.87 7.00
C ASN A 289 -6.12 -5.82 7.59
N MET A 290 -5.09 -5.74 6.74
CA MET A 290 -3.72 -5.54 7.22
C MET A 290 -3.59 -4.13 7.82
N ASP A 291 -3.47 -4.05 9.14
CA ASP A 291 -3.20 -2.81 9.88
C ASP A 291 -1.73 -2.76 10.31
N LEU A 292 -1.19 -1.56 10.48
CA LEU A 292 0.10 -1.37 11.14
C LEU A 292 -0.03 -1.52 12.67
N TYR A 293 0.91 -2.26 13.23
CA TYR A 293 1.18 -2.42 14.66
C TYR A 293 2.61 -1.97 14.94
N TYR A 294 2.86 -1.47 16.15
CA TYR A 294 4.20 -1.15 16.59
C TYR A 294 4.50 -1.73 17.98
N CYS A 295 5.75 -2.07 18.21
CA CYS A 295 6.29 -2.36 19.53
C CYS A 295 7.55 -1.55 19.79
N VAL A 296 7.84 -1.34 21.07
CA VAL A 296 9.04 -0.64 21.53
C VAL A 296 9.86 -1.58 22.41
N LYS A 297 11.17 -1.38 22.45
CA LYS A 297 12.02 -2.14 23.37
C LYS A 297 11.82 -1.68 24.82
N ASP A 298 11.93 -2.63 25.75
CA ASP A 298 12.08 -2.34 27.17
C ASP A 298 13.55 -2.07 27.54
N LYS A 299 13.80 -1.80 28.82
CA LYS A 299 15.15 -1.55 29.36
C LYS A 299 16.11 -2.76 29.27
N PHE A 300 15.59 -3.93 28.95
CA PHE A 300 16.34 -5.19 28.78
C PHE A 300 16.46 -5.60 27.31
N ASN A 301 16.16 -4.69 26.37
CA ASN A 301 16.15 -4.92 24.93
C ASN A 301 15.12 -5.94 24.40
N ASN A 302 14.10 -6.28 25.19
CA ASN A 302 13.00 -7.12 24.74
C ASN A 302 11.90 -6.29 24.09
N TRP A 303 11.27 -6.81 23.05
CA TRP A 303 10.09 -6.19 22.45
C TRP A 303 8.90 -6.26 23.41
N LYS A 304 8.41 -5.10 23.86
CA LYS A 304 7.12 -5.00 24.55
C LYS A 304 5.97 -5.44 23.64
N GLN A 305 4.82 -5.73 24.22
CA GLN A 305 3.61 -6.11 23.48
C GLN A 305 3.32 -5.13 22.33
N ALA A 306 3.03 -5.69 21.15
CA ALA A 306 2.65 -4.90 19.98
C ALA A 306 1.29 -4.22 20.16
N VAL A 307 1.21 -2.95 19.77
CA VAL A 307 0.00 -2.11 19.84
C VAL A 307 -0.39 -1.70 18.43
N ARG A 308 -1.67 -1.83 18.10
CA ARG A 308 -2.21 -1.37 16.81
C ARG A 308 -2.07 0.15 16.72
N LEU A 309 -1.59 0.67 15.59
CA LEU A 309 -1.63 2.11 15.35
C LEU A 309 -3.09 2.60 15.30
N LYS A 310 -3.30 3.88 15.64
CA LYS A 310 -4.64 4.47 15.69
C LYS A 310 -5.24 4.61 14.28
N ASN A 311 -6.56 4.85 14.22
CA ASN A 311 -7.33 4.99 12.97
C ASN A 311 -7.00 6.26 12.15
N ASN A 312 -6.07 7.10 12.62
CA ASN A 312 -5.53 8.15 11.78
C ASN A 312 -4.47 7.61 10.81
N VAL A 313 -3.70 6.59 11.21
CA VAL A 313 -2.72 5.93 10.34
C VAL A 313 -3.33 4.71 9.64
N ASN A 314 -4.06 3.88 10.39
CA ASN A 314 -4.78 2.73 9.83
C ASN A 314 -6.14 3.16 9.26
N SER A 315 -6.53 2.61 8.11
CA SER A 315 -7.73 2.98 7.37
C SER A 315 -8.72 1.81 7.24
N SER A 316 -9.72 1.95 6.36
CA SER A 316 -10.59 0.84 5.96
C SER A 316 -9.99 -0.06 4.87
N GLY A 317 -8.78 0.26 4.40
CA GLY A 317 -7.99 -0.58 3.49
C GLY A 317 -6.86 -1.30 4.23
N ASN A 318 -5.81 -1.62 3.49
CA ASN A 318 -4.59 -2.27 3.94
C ASN A 318 -3.47 -1.26 4.08
N GLU A 319 -2.84 -1.22 5.25
CA GLU A 319 -1.58 -0.54 5.49
C GLU A 319 -0.45 -1.57 5.65
N VAL A 320 0.50 -1.53 4.73
CA VAL A 320 1.53 -2.56 4.55
C VAL A 320 2.88 -1.93 4.18
N PHE A 321 3.94 -2.74 4.13
CA PHE A 321 5.28 -2.29 3.76
C PHE A 321 5.80 -1.06 4.53
N PRO A 322 5.72 -1.05 5.87
CA PRO A 322 6.37 0.01 6.64
C PRO A 322 7.88 0.01 6.36
N SER A 323 8.48 1.19 6.44
CA SER A 323 9.91 1.44 6.30
C SER A 323 10.26 2.75 7.02
N PHE A 324 11.38 2.77 7.72
CA PHE A 324 11.85 3.97 8.39
C PHE A 324 12.85 4.70 7.48
N ILE A 325 12.57 5.97 7.16
CA ILE A 325 13.50 6.81 6.40
C ILE A 325 14.43 7.64 7.32
N ASN A 326 14.10 7.67 8.61
CA ASN A 326 14.91 8.16 9.72
C ASN A 326 14.31 7.61 11.04
N ASP A 327 14.86 7.99 12.20
CA ASP A 327 14.44 7.48 13.51
C ASP A 327 12.97 7.72 13.88
N SER A 328 12.31 8.70 13.24
CA SER A 328 10.97 9.16 13.59
C SER A 328 9.97 9.13 12.43
N THR A 329 10.42 9.02 11.19
CA THR A 329 9.54 9.08 10.01
C THR A 329 9.37 7.70 9.41
N LEU A 330 8.12 7.23 9.46
CA LEU A 330 7.68 5.98 8.87
C LEU A 330 7.04 6.27 7.51
N VAL A 331 7.53 5.62 6.47
CA VAL A 331 6.86 5.49 5.18
C VAL A 331 6.19 4.12 5.14
N PHE A 332 4.99 4.05 4.59
CA PHE A 332 4.25 2.80 4.39
C PHE A 332 3.34 2.94 3.17
N SER A 333 2.81 1.83 2.67
CA SER A 333 1.86 1.86 1.57
C SER A 333 0.44 1.58 2.04
N SER A 334 -0.54 2.29 1.47
CA SER A 334 -1.97 2.11 1.76
C SER A 334 -2.81 2.07 0.50
N ASP A 335 -3.80 1.16 0.45
CA ASP A 335 -4.86 1.15 -0.57
C ASP A 335 -6.20 1.77 -0.07
N GLY A 336 -6.25 2.21 1.19
CA GLY A 336 -7.47 2.73 1.83
C GLY A 336 -7.43 4.21 2.22
N LEU A 337 -6.24 4.80 2.37
CA LEU A 337 -6.06 6.24 2.62
C LEU A 337 -6.21 7.09 1.35
N SER A 338 -5.99 6.47 0.19
CA SER A 338 -6.06 7.17 -1.09
C SER A 338 -7.49 7.43 -1.50
N ALA A 339 -7.78 8.66 -1.94
CA ALA A 339 -9.04 8.97 -2.61
C ALA A 339 -9.22 8.14 -3.89
N THR A 340 -8.12 7.61 -4.46
CA THR A 340 -8.12 6.82 -5.69
C THR A 340 -8.61 5.37 -5.48
N GLY A 341 -8.50 4.87 -4.24
CA GLY A 341 -8.82 3.49 -3.86
C GLY A 341 -8.13 2.43 -4.72
N LYS A 342 -6.99 2.77 -5.33
CA LYS A 342 -6.33 1.90 -6.29
C LYS A 342 -4.84 2.04 -6.31
N GLY A 343 -4.23 0.91 -6.03
CA GLY A 343 -2.82 0.87 -5.83
C GLY A 343 -2.53 0.95 -4.35
N LEU A 344 -1.49 0.28 -3.95
CA LEU A 344 -0.74 0.66 -2.76
C LEU A 344 -0.05 1.99 -3.08
N ASP A 345 -0.42 3.05 -2.38
CA ASP A 345 0.23 4.37 -2.48
C ASP A 345 1.09 4.60 -1.23
N PHE A 346 2.29 5.17 -1.38
CA PHE A 346 3.14 5.60 -0.28
C PHE A 346 2.55 6.78 0.50
N TYR A 347 2.52 6.64 1.82
CA TYR A 347 2.24 7.67 2.81
C TYR A 347 3.38 7.75 3.81
N GLN A 348 3.57 8.93 4.41
CA GLN A 348 4.48 9.11 5.54
C GLN A 348 3.74 9.56 6.79
N SER A 349 4.16 9.07 7.95
CA SER A 349 3.73 9.52 9.27
C SER A 349 4.94 9.70 10.18
N GLN A 350 4.94 10.77 10.97
CA GLN A 350 6.01 11.09 11.92
C GLN A 350 5.63 10.70 13.35
N PHE A 351 6.54 10.03 14.05
CA PHE A 351 6.46 9.68 15.46
C PHE A 351 7.03 10.78 16.35
N ARG A 352 6.20 11.38 17.20
CA ARG A 352 6.58 12.44 18.14
C ARG A 352 5.85 12.25 19.46
N LYS A 353 6.56 12.34 20.58
CA LYS A 353 5.99 12.26 21.94
C LYS A 353 5.04 11.06 22.14
N GLY A 354 5.40 9.90 21.59
CA GLY A 354 4.60 8.68 21.73
C GLY A 354 3.38 8.59 20.81
N LYS A 355 3.20 9.52 19.87
CA LYS A 355 2.08 9.57 18.92
C LYS A 355 2.58 9.60 17.48
N TRP A 356 1.80 8.98 16.60
CA TRP A 356 1.95 9.08 15.14
C TRP A 356 1.06 10.20 14.61
N SER A 357 1.61 11.08 13.76
CA SER A 357 0.85 12.11 13.05
C SER A 357 -0.05 11.50 11.98
N ASP A 358 -1.02 12.29 11.49
CA ASP A 358 -1.79 11.89 10.32
C ASP A 358 -0.89 11.64 9.10
N PRO A 359 -1.18 10.59 8.33
CA PRO A 359 -0.40 10.24 7.16
C PRO A 359 -0.56 11.27 6.05
N VAL A 360 0.54 11.60 5.40
CA VAL A 360 0.59 12.48 4.23
C VAL A 360 1.07 11.66 3.04
N ILE A 361 0.34 11.72 1.93
CA ILE A 361 0.70 11.01 0.69
C ILE A 361 2.05 11.53 0.16
N LEU A 362 2.92 10.62 -0.30
CA LEU A 362 4.11 11.02 -1.03
C LEU A 362 3.71 11.52 -2.43
N PRO A 363 4.24 12.67 -2.88
CA PRO A 363 3.91 13.22 -4.19
C PRO A 363 4.47 12.37 -5.35
N ALA A 364 4.02 12.68 -6.57
CA ALA A 364 4.65 12.14 -7.76
C ALA A 364 6.14 12.56 -7.81
N PRO A 365 7.06 11.72 -8.31
CA PRO A 365 6.81 10.46 -9.03
C PRO A 365 6.84 9.19 -8.14
N PHE A 366 6.88 9.31 -6.81
CA PHE A 366 6.91 8.15 -5.92
C PHE A 366 5.66 7.28 -6.07
N ASN A 367 4.49 7.92 -6.09
CA ASN A 367 3.23 7.26 -6.39
C ASN A 367 2.89 7.33 -7.89
N SER A 368 2.17 6.32 -8.36
CA SER A 368 1.78 6.06 -9.74
C SER A 368 0.30 5.64 -9.80
N VAL A 369 -0.17 5.20 -10.98
CA VAL A 369 -1.52 4.59 -11.10
C VAL A 369 -1.51 3.09 -10.72
N ALA A 370 -0.33 2.56 -10.44
CA ALA A 370 -0.05 1.17 -10.14
C ALA A 370 0.18 1.01 -8.63
N ASP A 371 0.71 -0.14 -8.22
CA ASP A 371 1.15 -0.36 -6.86
C ASP A 371 2.56 0.16 -6.64
N ASP A 372 2.73 0.86 -5.53
CA ASP A 372 3.99 1.46 -5.10
C ASP A 372 4.22 1.10 -3.64
N TYR A 373 5.18 0.20 -3.41
CA TYR A 373 5.43 -0.36 -2.09
C TYR A 373 6.87 -0.79 -1.83
N GLY A 374 7.17 -1.15 -0.59
CA GLY A 374 8.48 -1.70 -0.22
C GLY A 374 9.63 -0.71 -0.44
N LEU A 375 9.42 0.55 -0.03
CA LEU A 375 10.42 1.60 -0.16
C LEU A 375 11.58 1.39 0.82
N PHE A 376 12.80 1.56 0.34
CA PHE A 376 14.01 1.60 1.14
C PHE A 376 14.88 2.80 0.74
N THR A 377 15.37 3.53 1.74
CA THR A 377 16.36 4.59 1.60
C THR A 377 17.20 4.65 2.87
N SER A 378 18.47 5.03 2.74
CA SER A 378 19.39 5.28 3.86
C SER A 378 19.81 6.74 3.97
N ASP A 379 19.35 7.60 3.05
CA ASP A 379 19.83 8.98 2.89
C ASP A 379 18.73 10.04 2.96
N GLY A 380 17.61 9.69 3.61
CA GLY A 380 16.48 10.60 3.79
C GLY A 380 15.78 10.94 2.48
N MET A 381 15.56 9.93 1.61
CA MET A 381 14.86 10.05 0.33
C MET A 381 15.63 10.78 -0.79
N LYS A 382 16.95 10.96 -0.65
CA LYS A 382 17.75 11.48 -1.77
C LYS A 382 17.98 10.42 -2.83
N SER A 383 18.11 9.17 -2.43
CA SER A 383 18.18 8.00 -3.29
C SER A 383 17.64 6.76 -2.58
N GLY A 384 17.32 5.73 -3.36
CA GLY A 384 16.86 4.47 -2.81
C GLY A 384 16.19 3.61 -3.84
N TYR A 385 15.42 2.64 -3.35
CA TYR A 385 14.72 1.68 -4.16
C TYR A 385 13.30 1.48 -3.64
N PHE A 386 12.43 1.04 -4.52
CA PHE A 386 11.09 0.58 -4.16
C PHE A 386 10.58 -0.42 -5.19
N THR A 387 9.44 -1.02 -4.91
CA THR A 387 8.76 -1.95 -5.81
C THR A 387 7.55 -1.31 -6.44
N SER A 388 7.36 -1.56 -7.74
CA SER A 388 6.16 -1.16 -8.44
C SER A 388 5.84 -2.05 -9.62
N ASN A 389 4.56 -2.14 -9.99
CA ASN A 389 4.09 -2.69 -11.26
C ASN A 389 3.69 -1.57 -12.25
N ARG A 390 4.33 -0.38 -12.12
CA ARG A 390 4.14 0.76 -13.03
C ARG A 390 4.59 0.49 -14.47
N ASP A 391 5.50 -0.46 -14.69
CA ASP A 391 5.81 -0.96 -16.02
C ASP A 391 4.78 -2.03 -16.40
N GLN A 392 3.82 -1.63 -17.23
CA GLN A 392 2.65 -2.45 -17.57
C GLN A 392 2.94 -3.49 -18.67
N SER A 393 4.17 -3.51 -19.20
CA SER A 393 4.52 -4.37 -20.34
C SER A 393 4.49 -5.86 -20.00
N ASP A 394 4.78 -6.23 -18.75
CA ASP A 394 4.75 -7.61 -18.25
C ASP A 394 3.74 -7.86 -17.12
N GLY A 395 3.26 -6.80 -16.45
CA GLY A 395 2.34 -6.89 -15.31
C GLY A 395 2.99 -7.46 -14.05
N ASN A 396 4.33 -7.47 -13.98
CA ASN A 396 5.07 -7.99 -12.85
C ASN A 396 5.45 -6.88 -11.87
N GLU A 397 5.70 -7.29 -10.63
CA GLU A 397 6.33 -6.43 -9.65
C GLU A 397 7.82 -6.30 -9.98
N ASN A 398 8.27 -5.06 -10.19
CA ASN A 398 9.62 -4.71 -10.58
C ASN A 398 10.27 -3.78 -9.55
N ILE A 399 11.58 -3.85 -9.42
CA ILE A 399 12.37 -2.94 -8.59
C ILE A 399 12.71 -1.69 -9.38
N PHE A 400 12.46 -0.54 -8.78
CA PHE A 400 12.82 0.78 -9.30
C PHE A 400 13.82 1.43 -8.36
N GLN A 401 14.81 2.10 -8.95
CA GLN A 401 15.69 3.02 -8.25
C GLN A 401 15.15 4.44 -8.39
N PHE A 402 15.32 5.24 -7.35
CA PHE A 402 15.11 6.68 -7.42
C PHE A 402 16.33 7.45 -6.96
N PHE A 403 16.48 8.67 -7.46
CA PHE A 403 17.48 9.63 -7.02
C PHE A 403 17.03 11.07 -7.29
N THR A 404 17.45 12.00 -6.44
CA THR A 404 17.24 13.43 -6.65
C THR A 404 18.04 13.87 -7.86
N LYS A 405 17.40 14.59 -8.80
CA LYS A 405 18.11 15.16 -9.93
C LYS A 405 19.11 16.18 -9.41
N THR A 406 20.39 15.92 -9.57
CA THR A 406 21.41 16.95 -9.49
C THR A 406 21.19 17.90 -10.66
N SER A 407 20.70 19.11 -10.39
CA SER A 407 20.88 20.18 -11.38
C SER A 407 22.37 20.30 -11.67
N PRO A 408 22.81 20.52 -12.92
CA PRO A 408 24.18 20.98 -13.15
C PRO A 408 24.40 22.19 -12.25
N GLU A 409 25.52 22.21 -11.52
CA GLU A 409 25.89 23.31 -10.63
C GLU A 409 25.69 24.63 -11.38
N VAL A 410 24.61 25.34 -11.02
CA VAL A 410 24.54 26.76 -11.31
C VAL A 410 25.63 27.34 -10.44
N GLN A 411 26.70 27.84 -11.08
CA GLN A 411 27.70 28.72 -10.47
C GLN A 411 26.97 29.63 -9.48
N PRO A 412 27.49 29.85 -8.24
CA PRO A 412 26.75 30.55 -7.19
C PRO A 412 26.43 31.97 -7.66
N GLN A 413 25.25 32.11 -8.25
CA GLN A 413 24.71 33.38 -8.70
C GLN A 413 23.69 33.73 -7.63
N ASP A 414 24.17 34.53 -6.68
CA ASP A 414 23.47 35.09 -5.54
C ASP A 414 22.65 34.08 -4.73
N THR A 415 23.10 33.84 -3.49
CA THR A 415 22.32 33.19 -2.46
C THR A 415 20.95 33.87 -2.39
N LEU A 416 19.94 33.26 -3.02
CA LEU A 416 18.56 33.48 -2.65
C LEU A 416 18.50 33.11 -1.18
N GLU A 417 18.42 34.13 -0.32
CA GLU A 417 18.10 33.95 1.08
C GLU A 417 16.95 32.96 1.13
N THR A 418 17.18 31.80 1.74
CA THR A 418 16.10 30.86 1.98
C THR A 418 15.14 31.60 2.90
N ILE A 419 14.05 32.12 2.36
CA ILE A 419 13.00 32.76 3.14
C ILE A 419 12.38 31.63 3.97
N ILE A 420 12.87 31.46 5.18
CA ILE A 420 12.23 30.61 6.18
C ILE A 420 10.98 31.37 6.58
N ALA A 421 9.83 30.96 6.05
CA ALA A 421 8.55 31.44 6.55
C ALA A 421 8.47 31.07 8.04
N THR A 422 8.58 32.06 8.92
CA THR A 422 8.50 31.85 10.37
C THR A 422 7.06 31.68 10.82
N ASN A 423 6.12 32.35 10.14
CA ASN A 423 4.69 32.29 10.36
C ASN A 423 3.92 32.28 9.02
N ILE A 424 2.70 31.76 9.04
CA ILE A 424 1.69 31.83 7.98
C ILE A 424 0.51 32.63 8.52
N LYS A 425 0.06 33.62 7.77
CA LYS A 425 -1.13 34.41 8.08
C LYS A 425 -2.37 33.76 7.45
N ILE A 426 -3.40 33.51 8.25
CA ILE A 426 -4.66 32.91 7.84
C ILE A 426 -5.79 33.88 8.14
N GLN A 427 -6.53 34.24 7.08
CA GLN A 427 -7.74 35.03 7.17
C GLN A 427 -8.92 34.18 6.70
N GLY A 428 -10.02 34.22 7.43
CA GLY A 428 -11.20 33.42 7.10
C GLY A 428 -12.49 34.05 7.58
N LYS A 429 -13.60 33.42 7.19
CA LYS A 429 -14.96 33.86 7.52
C LYS A 429 -15.84 32.68 7.91
N ILE A 430 -16.52 32.78 9.05
CA ILE A 430 -17.46 31.77 9.54
C ILE A 430 -18.89 32.14 9.12
N THR A 431 -19.57 31.21 8.44
CA THR A 431 -20.93 31.40 7.92
C THR A 431 -21.80 30.16 8.13
N SER A 432 -23.12 30.36 8.29
CA SER A 432 -24.15 29.32 8.19
C SER A 432 -25.17 29.76 7.15
N GLY A 433 -25.12 29.15 5.97
CA GLY A 433 -25.85 29.64 4.80
C GLY A 433 -25.41 31.06 4.43
N SER A 434 -26.36 32.01 4.41
CA SER A 434 -26.10 33.43 4.16
C SER A 434 -25.77 34.26 5.41
N HIS A 435 -25.83 33.67 6.61
CA HIS A 435 -25.62 34.39 7.86
C HIS A 435 -24.17 34.29 8.32
N PHE A 436 -23.61 35.41 8.76
CA PHE A 436 -22.30 35.46 9.40
C PHE A 436 -22.43 35.02 10.86
N ILE A 437 -21.48 34.23 11.34
CA ILE A 437 -21.51 33.73 12.72
C ILE A 437 -20.43 34.46 13.52
N PRO A 438 -20.80 35.47 14.34
CA PRO A 438 -19.87 36.14 15.22
C PRO A 438 -19.51 35.26 16.42
N ASN A 439 -18.53 35.71 17.21
CA ASN A 439 -18.14 35.13 18.49
C ASN A 439 -17.89 33.60 18.44
N THR A 440 -17.43 33.11 17.30
CA THR A 440 -17.11 31.70 17.11
C THR A 440 -15.65 31.49 17.43
N LYS A 441 -15.36 30.63 18.40
CA LYS A 441 -14.00 30.22 18.74
C LYS A 441 -13.51 29.24 17.70
N ILE A 442 -12.44 29.60 17.00
CA ILE A 442 -11.72 28.72 16.08
C ILE A 442 -10.46 28.21 16.78
N VAL A 443 -10.33 26.89 16.92
CA VAL A 443 -9.16 26.24 17.50
C VAL A 443 -8.34 25.63 16.39
N PHE A 444 -7.09 26.10 16.23
CA PHE A 444 -6.14 25.53 15.27
C PHE A 444 -5.27 24.49 15.96
N THR A 445 -5.16 23.31 15.36
CA THR A 445 -4.34 22.21 15.90
C THR A 445 -3.37 21.68 14.85
N ASP A 446 -2.26 21.10 15.30
CA ASP A 446 -1.37 20.34 14.42
C ASP A 446 -1.92 18.93 14.13
N SER A 447 -1.19 18.16 13.33
CA SER A 447 -1.50 16.77 12.99
C SER A 447 -1.38 15.77 14.16
N TYR A 448 -0.94 16.21 15.34
CA TYR A 448 -0.93 15.44 16.59
C TYR A 448 -2.14 15.76 17.49
N GLY A 449 -2.94 16.75 17.11
CA GLY A 449 -4.05 17.28 17.89
C GLY A 449 -3.63 18.27 18.98
N ASP A 450 -2.37 18.72 18.98
CA ASP A 450 -1.91 19.74 19.91
C ASP A 450 -2.42 21.11 19.43
N THR A 451 -2.96 21.92 20.34
CA THR A 451 -3.45 23.27 20.00
C THR A 451 -2.27 24.18 19.68
N LEU A 452 -2.31 24.80 18.50
CA LEU A 452 -1.32 25.77 18.03
C LEU A 452 -1.68 27.18 18.47
N SER A 453 -2.94 27.58 18.22
CA SER A 453 -3.48 28.87 18.62
C SER A 453 -5.00 28.87 18.47
N THR A 454 -5.65 29.96 18.90
CA THR A 454 -7.10 30.14 18.81
C THR A 454 -7.45 31.52 18.27
N ALA A 455 -8.44 31.61 17.40
CA ALA A 455 -9.05 32.86 16.94
C ALA A 455 -10.50 32.96 17.38
N ILE A 456 -11.06 34.17 17.38
CA ILE A 456 -12.50 34.41 17.59
C ILE A 456 -13.00 35.25 16.42
N SER A 457 -14.13 34.87 15.83
CA SER A 457 -14.73 35.65 14.74
C SER A 457 -15.34 36.96 15.25
N ASP A 458 -15.17 38.03 14.47
CA ASP A 458 -15.76 39.34 14.74
C ASP A 458 -17.27 39.38 14.41
N HIS A 459 -17.90 40.56 14.56
CA HIS A 459 -19.32 40.77 14.28
C HIS A 459 -19.73 40.46 12.82
N ASN A 460 -18.79 40.44 11.88
CA ASN A 460 -18.99 40.05 10.48
C ASN A 460 -18.60 38.60 10.20
N GLY A 461 -18.29 37.81 11.24
CA GLY A 461 -17.82 36.44 11.14
C GLY A 461 -16.38 36.31 10.64
N LEU A 462 -15.61 37.40 10.56
CA LEU A 462 -14.23 37.39 10.06
C LEU A 462 -13.24 37.06 11.18
N PHE A 463 -12.15 36.38 10.85
CA PHE A 463 -11.01 36.19 11.75
C PHE A 463 -9.68 36.33 11.00
N ASP A 464 -8.64 36.70 11.75
CA ASP A 464 -7.26 36.82 11.27
C ASP A 464 -6.32 36.22 12.34
N ILE A 465 -5.37 35.38 11.93
CA ILE A 465 -4.41 34.73 12.82
C ILE A 465 -3.08 34.45 12.14
N GLU A 466 -1.99 34.52 12.90
CA GLU A 466 -0.68 34.02 12.49
C GLU A 466 -0.36 32.70 13.20
N LEU A 467 0.11 31.71 12.44
CA LEU A 467 0.47 30.39 12.94
C LEU A 467 1.89 30.01 12.49
N PRO A 468 2.65 29.22 13.28
CA PRO A 468 3.90 28.66 12.80
C PRO A 468 3.64 27.68 11.63
N PRO A 469 4.61 27.50 10.71
CA PRO A 469 4.50 26.51 9.65
C PRO A 469 4.46 25.10 10.27
N VAL A 470 3.34 24.40 10.09
CA VAL A 470 3.15 23.04 10.59
C VAL A 470 2.62 22.12 9.50
N GLN A 471 2.99 20.84 9.56
CA GLN A 471 2.42 19.82 8.67
C GLN A 471 1.05 19.36 9.19
N GLY A 472 0.03 19.42 8.33
CA GLY A 472 -1.32 18.93 8.65
C GLY A 472 -2.11 19.82 9.59
N LEU A 473 -2.14 21.13 9.32
CA LEU A 473 -2.97 22.10 10.04
C LEU A 473 -4.46 21.71 9.98
N ARG A 474 -5.13 21.67 11.14
CA ARG A 474 -6.57 21.44 11.29
C ARG A 474 -7.21 22.58 12.06
N TYR A 475 -8.52 22.77 11.90
CA TYR A 475 -9.29 23.71 12.70
C TYR A 475 -10.67 23.17 13.05
N THR A 476 -11.16 23.52 14.24
CA THR A 476 -12.55 23.35 14.66
C THR A 476 -13.14 24.70 15.03
N ALA A 477 -14.46 24.87 14.83
CA ALA A 477 -15.16 26.11 15.12
C ALA A 477 -16.35 25.82 16.03
N GLU A 478 -16.44 26.52 17.15
CA GLU A 478 -17.51 26.39 18.15
C GLU A 478 -18.12 27.76 18.44
N ASN A 479 -19.43 27.90 18.24
CA ASN A 479 -20.14 29.15 18.50
C ASN A 479 -20.35 29.29 20.02
N LEU A 480 -19.80 30.35 20.62
CA LEU A 480 -19.85 30.57 22.06
C LEU A 480 -21.20 31.13 22.55
N ASP A 481 -22.08 31.55 21.64
CA ASP A 481 -23.39 32.14 21.96
C ASP A 481 -24.52 31.10 22.04
N ILE A 482 -24.20 29.81 21.85
CA ILE A 482 -25.16 28.70 21.94
C ILE A 482 -24.79 27.86 23.17
N ILE A 483 -25.35 28.20 24.33
CA ILE A 483 -25.38 27.35 25.53
C ILE A 483 -26.76 26.70 25.65
#